data_AF-K7Z801-F1
#
_entry.id   AF-K7Z801-F1
#
_cell.length_a   1.000
_cell.length_b   1.000
_cell.length_c   1.000
_cell.angle_alpha   90.00
_cell.angle_beta   90.00
_cell.angle_gamma   90.00
#
_symmetry.space_group_name_H-M   'P 1'
#
loop_
_entity.id
_entity.type
_entity.pdbx_description
1 polymer ?
#
loop_
_entity_poly.entity_id
_entity_poly.type
_entity_poly.pdbx_seq_one_letter_code
_entity_poly.pdbx_strand_id
1 'polypeptide(L)'
;MKYITLSKSILFCFLTANVIGCAKGSVTEALSTGNSTSAVETVPEVTDPSVFRLDQEVKKYKARYELESASDKSTDNKGLGDTNLWGTRNFRVVLHGVLYRGGANNKYFDPPRSNTNPLPTTGLNNLCKEDFSAAVYLYSENFATAPKSVKCQNTSHQDQTLAYKQYAAAGENEKILAMVYDRIKGKSNGPIYAHCWNGWHSSGLISGMVLKQFCGWSNEKVDAYWMQNTDGNNQGFETIRKRLRDFKPLVKFSITAEERSLICPETY
;
A
#
# COMPACT_ATOMS: atom_id res chain seq x y z
N MET A 1 38.47 2.60 55.22
CA MET A 1 38.40 3.65 54.17
C MET A 1 36.92 3.78 53.77
N LYS A 2 36.18 4.90 53.89
CA LYS A 2 36.53 6.35 54.04
C LYS A 2 37.51 6.80 52.96
N TYR A 3 37.26 7.74 52.04
CA TYR A 3 36.08 8.56 51.67
C TYR A 3 36.01 8.59 50.09
N ILE A 4 35.26 9.41 49.31
CA ILE A 4 34.43 10.62 49.53
C ILE A 4 33.36 10.77 48.41
N THR A 5 32.35 11.63 48.58
CA THR A 5 31.37 12.04 47.53
C THR A 5 31.75 13.40 46.93
N LEU A 6 31.37 13.71 45.69
CA LEU A 6 31.29 15.11 45.23
C LEU A 6 30.23 15.33 44.14
N SER A 7 29.28 16.21 44.47
CA SER A 7 28.22 16.72 43.59
C SER A 7 28.69 18.00 42.88
N LYS A 8 28.09 18.32 41.73
CA LYS A 8 28.04 19.69 41.20
C LYS A 8 26.63 20.03 40.71
N SER A 9 25.91 20.80 41.52
CA SER A 9 24.77 21.60 41.07
C SER A 9 25.27 22.83 40.32
N ILE A 10 24.54 23.30 39.31
CA ILE A 10 24.69 24.66 38.78
C ILE A 10 23.43 25.43 39.16
N LEU A 11 23.65 26.49 39.94
CA LEU A 11 22.64 27.47 40.34
C LEU A 11 22.91 28.74 39.56
N PHE A 12 21.90 29.28 38.87
CA PHE A 12 21.88 30.67 38.43
C PHE A 12 20.70 31.37 39.09
N CYS A 13 20.99 32.51 39.72
CA CYS A 13 20.02 33.30 40.47
C CYS A 13 20.41 34.77 40.39
N PHE A 14 19.49 35.62 39.92
CA PHE A 14 19.32 37.05 40.25
C PHE A 14 17.84 37.37 39.93
N LEU A 15 16.96 37.80 40.86
CA LEU A 15 16.85 39.11 41.54
C LEU A 15 16.82 40.28 40.53
N THR A 16 15.92 41.28 40.53
CA THR A 16 14.88 41.82 41.46
C THR A 16 13.69 42.41 40.64
N ALA A 17 12.58 42.98 41.18
CA ALA A 17 11.69 42.74 42.34
C ALA A 17 10.46 43.69 42.27
N ASN A 18 9.40 43.45 43.05
CA ASN A 18 8.17 44.27 43.21
C ASN A 18 7.23 44.30 41.97
N VAL A 19 5.89 44.43 42.05
CA VAL A 19 4.99 45.02 43.08
C VAL A 19 3.74 44.14 43.31
N ILE A 20 3.20 44.15 44.53
CA ILE A 20 1.89 43.54 44.88
C ILE A 20 0.76 44.49 44.46
N GLY A 21 -0.22 43.99 43.70
CA GLY A 21 -1.41 44.77 43.29
C GLY A 21 -2.70 43.97 43.38
N CYS A 22 -3.46 44.14 44.46
CA CYS A 22 -4.83 43.63 44.57
C CYS A 22 -5.81 44.59 43.89
N ALA A 23 -6.56 44.13 42.89
CA ALA A 23 -7.67 44.88 42.30
C ALA A 23 -9.00 44.22 42.67
N LYS A 24 -9.85 44.95 43.41
CA LYS A 24 -11.26 44.57 43.59
C LYS A 24 -12.06 45.09 42.39
N GLY A 25 -12.59 44.19 41.58
CA GLY A 25 -13.58 44.50 40.54
C GLY A 25 -14.93 43.92 40.91
N SER A 26 -15.89 44.77 41.28
CA SER A 26 -17.30 44.38 41.38
C SER A 26 -17.93 44.49 40.00
N VAL A 27 -18.61 43.45 39.53
CA VAL A 27 -19.45 43.52 38.33
C VAL A 27 -20.85 43.03 38.72
N THR A 28 -21.82 43.94 38.60
CA THR A 28 -23.24 43.72 38.86
C THR A 28 -23.85 42.79 37.82
N GLU A 29 -24.72 41.87 38.26
CA GLU A 29 -25.58 41.11 37.37
C GLU A 29 -26.54 42.03 36.61
N ALA A 30 -26.68 41.79 35.31
CA ALA A 30 -27.77 42.30 34.49
C ALA A 30 -28.36 41.13 33.70
N LEU A 31 -29.56 40.69 34.08
CA LEU A 31 -30.30 39.71 33.28
C LEU A 31 -30.69 40.35 31.95
N SER A 32 -30.30 39.71 30.85
CA SER A 32 -30.84 39.98 29.52
C SER A 32 -31.41 38.69 28.95
N THR A 33 -32.73 38.62 28.83
CA THR A 33 -33.44 37.47 28.25
C THR A 33 -33.39 37.54 26.72
N GLY A 34 -32.27 37.07 26.15
CA GLY A 34 -32.07 36.94 24.70
C GLY A 34 -32.49 35.56 24.19
N ASN A 35 -33.58 35.50 23.43
CA ASN A 35 -34.07 34.27 22.80
C ASN A 35 -33.19 33.89 21.59
N SER A 36 -32.43 32.80 21.67
CA SER A 36 -31.50 32.37 20.62
C SER A 36 -31.93 31.07 19.93
N THR A 37 -32.65 31.21 18.81
CA THR A 37 -32.82 30.13 17.84
C THR A 37 -31.47 29.71 17.27
N SER A 38 -31.01 28.49 17.57
CA SER A 38 -29.77 27.94 17.06
C SER A 38 -29.90 27.58 15.58
N ALA A 39 -29.41 28.44 14.69
CA ALA A 39 -29.12 28.04 13.32
C ALA A 39 -27.88 27.12 13.33
N VAL A 40 -28.01 25.91 12.79
CA VAL A 40 -26.86 25.00 12.61
C VAL A 40 -26.09 25.48 11.38
N GLU A 41 -25.03 26.25 11.63
CA GLU A 41 -24.13 26.74 10.60
C GLU A 41 -23.24 25.58 10.11
N THR A 42 -23.54 25.04 8.94
CA THR A 42 -22.73 23.99 8.32
C THR A 42 -21.43 24.57 7.81
N VAL A 43 -20.35 24.42 8.59
CA VAL A 43 -18.99 24.78 8.18
C VAL A 43 -18.59 23.99 6.93
N PRO A 44 -18.19 24.63 5.83
CA PRO A 44 -17.73 23.91 4.63
C PRO A 44 -16.40 23.20 4.92
N GLU A 45 -16.34 21.91 4.62
CA GLU A 45 -15.11 21.11 4.74
C GLU A 45 -14.07 21.60 3.72
N VAL A 46 -13.08 22.36 4.19
CA VAL A 46 -11.93 22.77 3.37
C VAL A 46 -11.01 21.57 3.20
N THR A 47 -11.26 20.78 2.15
CA THR A 47 -10.42 19.63 1.82
C THR A 47 -9.10 20.10 1.22
N ASP A 48 -8.03 20.05 2.01
CA ASP A 48 -6.66 20.20 1.50
C ASP A 48 -6.34 19.02 0.54
N PRO A 49 -6.05 19.28 -0.75
CA PRO A 49 -5.71 18.23 -1.71
C PRO A 49 -4.37 17.52 -1.43
N SER A 50 -3.60 17.95 -0.43
CA SER A 50 -2.41 17.23 0.06
C SER A 50 -2.72 16.03 0.96
N VAL A 51 -3.95 15.94 1.51
CA VAL A 51 -4.34 14.87 2.44
C VAL A 51 -4.68 13.60 1.68
N PHE A 52 -4.06 12.48 2.06
CA PHE A 52 -4.36 11.16 1.47
C PHE A 52 -5.83 10.77 1.65
N ARG A 53 -6.47 10.36 0.54
CA ARG A 53 -7.87 9.94 0.47
C ARG A 53 -7.99 8.59 -0.23
N LEU A 54 -8.18 7.53 0.55
CA LEU A 54 -8.26 6.14 0.04
C LEU A 54 -9.39 5.97 -0.99
N ASP A 55 -10.52 6.64 -0.79
CA ASP A 55 -11.67 6.68 -1.69
C ASP A 55 -11.32 7.31 -3.05
N GLN A 56 -10.55 8.40 -3.06
CA GLN A 56 -10.10 9.06 -4.28
C GLN A 56 -9.06 8.21 -5.02
N GLU A 57 -8.11 7.60 -4.31
CA GLU A 57 -7.14 6.68 -4.90
C GLU A 57 -7.84 5.46 -5.51
N VAL A 58 -8.75 4.81 -4.78
CA VAL A 58 -9.57 3.70 -5.31
C VAL A 58 -10.31 4.13 -6.59
N LYS A 59 -10.95 5.30 -6.59
CA LYS A 59 -11.66 5.83 -7.77
C LYS A 59 -10.71 6.06 -8.94
N LYS A 60 -9.54 6.65 -8.70
CA LYS A 60 -8.49 6.89 -9.71
C LYS A 60 -8.09 5.59 -10.40
N TYR A 61 -7.72 4.55 -9.66
CA TYR A 61 -7.22 3.32 -10.29
C TYR A 61 -8.33 2.37 -10.78
N LYS A 62 -9.57 2.47 -10.28
CA LYS A 62 -10.73 1.83 -10.92
C LYS A 62 -10.95 2.42 -12.33
N ALA A 63 -10.97 3.74 -12.45
CA ALA A 63 -11.11 4.42 -13.74
C ALA A 63 -9.89 4.24 -14.68
N ARG A 64 -8.66 4.11 -14.13
CA ARG A 64 -7.45 3.93 -14.95
C ARG A 64 -7.34 2.55 -15.59
N TYR A 65 -7.79 1.48 -14.92
CA TYR A 65 -7.57 0.10 -15.38
C TYR A 65 -8.83 -0.70 -15.71
N GLU A 66 -10.02 -0.26 -15.28
CA GLU A 66 -11.31 -0.88 -15.62
C GLU A 66 -11.38 -2.40 -15.32
N LEU A 67 -10.61 -2.86 -14.32
CA LEU A 67 -10.62 -4.24 -13.84
C LEU A 67 -11.66 -4.35 -12.72
N GLU A 68 -12.79 -4.99 -12.97
CA GLU A 68 -13.88 -5.18 -11.99
C GLU A 68 -13.64 -6.41 -11.11
N SER A 69 -13.08 -7.47 -11.71
CA SER A 69 -12.77 -8.75 -11.09
C SER A 69 -11.28 -8.89 -10.77
N ALA A 70 -10.97 -9.61 -9.68
CA ALA A 70 -9.59 -10.01 -9.37
C ALA A 70 -8.97 -10.95 -10.43
N SER A 71 -9.79 -11.48 -11.34
CA SER A 71 -9.38 -12.31 -12.48
C SER A 71 -9.45 -11.60 -13.83
N ASP A 72 -9.64 -10.27 -13.87
CA ASP A 72 -9.41 -9.50 -15.09
C ASP A 72 -7.92 -9.29 -15.33
N LYS A 73 -7.53 -8.96 -16.58
CA LYS A 73 -6.14 -8.73 -17.00
C LYS A 73 -6.04 -7.39 -17.70
N SER A 74 -5.18 -6.50 -17.20
CA SER A 74 -4.74 -5.33 -17.98
C SER A 74 -3.62 -5.70 -18.95
N THR A 75 -2.81 -6.72 -18.61
CA THR A 75 -1.85 -7.35 -19.54
C THR A 75 -1.93 -8.87 -19.52
N ASP A 76 -1.85 -9.49 -20.69
CA ASP A 76 -1.99 -10.93 -20.91
C ASP A 76 -0.72 -11.72 -20.51
N ASN A 77 -0.68 -13.01 -20.85
CA ASN A 77 0.48 -13.86 -20.59
C ASN A 77 1.74 -13.53 -21.40
N LYS A 78 1.65 -12.64 -22.39
CA LYS A 78 2.75 -12.12 -23.22
C LYS A 78 3.05 -10.64 -22.94
N GLY A 79 2.36 -10.02 -21.97
CA GLY A 79 2.47 -8.59 -21.67
C GLY A 79 1.75 -7.67 -22.67
N LEU A 80 0.88 -8.23 -23.52
CA LEU A 80 0.03 -7.49 -24.45
C LEU A 80 -1.25 -7.01 -23.73
N GLY A 81 -1.78 -5.86 -24.12
CA GLY A 81 -2.85 -5.17 -23.42
C GLY A 81 -2.47 -3.71 -23.22
N ASP A 82 -2.54 -3.19 -22.00
CA ASP A 82 -2.09 -1.84 -21.67
C ASP A 82 -0.57 -1.67 -21.90
N THR A 83 -0.23 -0.85 -22.90
CA THR A 83 1.15 -0.57 -23.30
C THR A 83 1.93 0.26 -22.27
N ASN A 84 1.23 1.04 -21.43
CA ASN A 84 1.85 1.77 -20.32
C ASN A 84 2.32 0.83 -19.20
N LEU A 85 1.86 -0.43 -19.21
CA LEU A 85 2.32 -1.50 -18.31
C LEU A 85 3.34 -2.44 -18.98
N TRP A 86 3.88 -2.10 -20.16
CA TRP A 86 4.85 -2.94 -20.87
C TRP A 86 6.09 -3.23 -20.00
N GLY A 87 6.53 -4.49 -20.02
CA GLY A 87 7.52 -5.04 -19.08
C GLY A 87 6.88 -5.79 -17.91
N THR A 88 5.59 -5.60 -17.64
CA THR A 88 4.74 -6.51 -16.86
C THR A 88 4.02 -7.52 -17.76
N ARG A 89 3.47 -8.59 -17.16
CA ARG A 89 2.59 -9.57 -17.81
C ARG A 89 1.65 -10.17 -16.77
N ASN A 90 0.50 -10.69 -17.17
CA ASN A 90 -0.54 -11.19 -16.26
C ASN A 90 -0.87 -10.16 -15.17
N PHE A 91 -0.96 -8.87 -15.54
CA PHE A 91 -1.23 -7.79 -14.60
C PHE A 91 -2.70 -7.82 -14.18
N ARG A 92 -2.95 -7.86 -12.87
CA ARG A 92 -4.29 -7.93 -12.28
C ARG A 92 -4.40 -7.07 -11.02
N VAL A 93 -5.59 -6.55 -10.75
CA VAL A 93 -5.92 -5.97 -9.44
C VAL A 93 -5.97 -7.05 -8.36
N VAL A 94 -5.56 -6.68 -7.14
CA VAL A 94 -5.80 -7.48 -5.93
C VAL A 94 -6.60 -6.65 -4.93
N LEU A 95 -6.21 -5.39 -4.73
CA LEU A 95 -6.91 -4.37 -3.97
C LEU A 95 -6.82 -3.06 -4.75
N HIS A 96 -7.95 -2.47 -5.13
CA HIS A 96 -8.00 -1.26 -5.97
C HIS A 96 -7.18 -0.13 -5.34
N GLY A 97 -6.28 0.48 -6.11
CA GLY A 97 -5.41 1.57 -5.67
C GLY A 97 -4.39 1.23 -4.58
N VAL A 98 -4.27 -0.06 -4.19
CA VAL A 98 -3.42 -0.51 -3.09
C VAL A 98 -2.43 -1.58 -3.56
N LEU A 99 -2.90 -2.68 -4.16
CA LEU A 99 -2.06 -3.79 -4.57
C LEU A 99 -2.49 -4.38 -5.91
N TYR A 100 -1.51 -4.58 -6.78
CA TYR A 100 -1.61 -5.27 -8.06
C TYR A 100 -0.62 -6.44 -8.09
N ARG A 101 -0.93 -7.46 -8.89
CA ARG A 101 -0.08 -8.64 -9.09
C ARG A 101 0.31 -8.80 -10.55
N GLY A 102 1.38 -9.55 -10.79
CA GLY A 102 1.67 -10.09 -12.11
C GLY A 102 3.06 -10.72 -12.21
N GLY A 103 3.58 -10.77 -13.42
CA GLY A 103 4.90 -11.30 -13.78
C GLY A 103 5.85 -10.23 -14.33
N ALA A 104 7.05 -10.66 -14.70
CA ALA A 104 8.01 -9.87 -15.46
C ALA A 104 8.02 -10.32 -16.93
N ASN A 105 7.90 -9.41 -17.88
CA ASN A 105 7.77 -9.74 -19.30
C ASN A 105 9.09 -10.06 -20.00
N ASN A 106 9.95 -10.84 -19.33
CA ASN A 106 11.30 -11.15 -19.79
C ASN A 106 11.31 -11.99 -21.06
N LYS A 107 10.49 -13.05 -21.13
CA LYS A 107 10.46 -13.98 -22.28
C LYS A 107 10.02 -13.32 -23.59
N TYR A 108 9.17 -12.29 -23.53
CA TYR A 108 8.57 -11.63 -24.69
C TYR A 108 9.10 -10.20 -24.89
N PHE A 109 10.22 -9.87 -24.24
CA PHE A 109 10.97 -8.65 -24.50
C PHE A 109 11.77 -8.77 -25.80
N ASP A 110 12.22 -7.64 -26.35
CA ASP A 110 13.14 -7.61 -27.48
C ASP A 110 14.44 -6.84 -27.09
N PRO A 111 15.62 -7.48 -27.11
CA PRO A 111 15.82 -8.92 -27.22
C PRO A 111 15.26 -9.69 -26.00
N PRO A 112 14.88 -10.98 -26.15
CA PRO A 112 14.37 -11.77 -25.04
C PRO A 112 15.34 -11.90 -23.87
N ARG A 113 14.82 -11.79 -22.65
CA ARG A 113 15.56 -11.96 -21.38
C ARG A 113 15.20 -13.30 -20.75
N SER A 114 16.10 -13.87 -19.93
CA SER A 114 15.75 -15.06 -19.13
C SER A 114 14.48 -14.82 -18.31
N ASN A 115 13.54 -15.77 -18.37
CA ASN A 115 12.29 -15.68 -17.62
C ASN A 115 12.53 -15.67 -16.10
N THR A 116 13.67 -16.21 -15.63
CA THR A 116 14.07 -16.20 -14.21
C THR A 116 14.60 -14.86 -13.71
N ASN A 117 14.69 -13.84 -14.56
CA ASN A 117 15.12 -12.51 -14.16
C ASN A 117 14.02 -11.74 -13.38
N PRO A 118 14.42 -10.74 -12.58
CA PRO A 118 13.52 -9.69 -12.10
C PRO A 118 12.92 -8.85 -13.25
N LEU A 119 12.06 -7.88 -12.91
CA LEU A 119 11.47 -6.95 -13.87
C LEU A 119 12.54 -6.29 -14.77
N PRO A 120 12.27 -6.06 -16.06
CA PRO A 120 13.10 -5.17 -16.87
C PRO A 120 12.99 -3.73 -16.33
N THR A 121 14.06 -2.95 -16.46
CA THR A 121 14.08 -1.54 -16.05
C THR A 121 12.97 -0.74 -16.73
N THR A 122 12.62 -1.06 -17.98
CA THR A 122 11.45 -0.51 -18.68
C THR A 122 10.15 -0.76 -17.92
N GLY A 123 9.94 -1.97 -17.40
CA GLY A 123 8.76 -2.31 -16.58
C GLY A 123 8.71 -1.55 -15.25
N LEU A 124 9.87 -1.35 -14.61
CA LEU A 124 9.96 -0.51 -13.41
C LEU A 124 9.66 0.97 -13.73
N ASN A 125 10.22 1.51 -14.81
CA ASN A 125 9.98 2.88 -15.25
C ASN A 125 8.51 3.11 -15.65
N ASN A 126 7.88 2.11 -16.25
CA ASN A 126 6.48 2.13 -16.67
C ASN A 126 5.53 2.08 -15.48
N LEU A 127 5.74 1.13 -14.55
CA LEU A 127 5.04 1.12 -13.26
C LEU A 127 5.20 2.45 -12.49
N CYS A 128 6.43 3.00 -12.47
CA CYS A 128 6.69 4.31 -11.88
C CYS A 128 5.80 5.38 -12.53
N LYS A 129 5.81 5.54 -13.86
CA LYS A 129 4.98 6.54 -14.56
C LYS A 129 3.48 6.40 -14.24
N GLU A 130 3.03 5.17 -14.04
CA GLU A 130 1.69 4.76 -13.60
C GLU A 130 1.47 4.87 -12.08
N ASP A 131 2.18 5.79 -11.41
CA ASP A 131 2.07 6.12 -9.98
C ASP A 131 2.43 5.01 -8.97
N PHE A 132 2.99 3.87 -9.39
CA PHE A 132 3.41 2.84 -8.44
C PHE A 132 4.61 3.30 -7.60
N SER A 133 4.41 3.42 -6.29
CA SER A 133 5.48 3.76 -5.35
C SER A 133 6.41 2.60 -5.03
N ALA A 134 5.97 1.35 -5.27
CA ALA A 134 6.79 0.17 -5.01
C ALA A 134 6.51 -1.01 -5.94
N ALA A 135 7.56 -1.76 -6.25
CA ALA A 135 7.47 -3.11 -6.78
C ALA A 135 8.13 -4.10 -5.81
N VAL A 136 7.60 -5.32 -5.73
CA VAL A 136 8.15 -6.40 -4.89
C VAL A 136 8.38 -7.63 -5.75
N TYR A 137 9.64 -8.04 -5.87
CA TYR A 137 10.02 -9.31 -6.48
C TYR A 137 9.94 -10.43 -5.44
N LEU A 138 9.18 -11.48 -5.77
CA LEU A 138 8.81 -12.54 -4.83
C LEU A 138 9.81 -13.72 -4.76
N TYR A 139 10.98 -13.53 -5.36
CA TYR A 139 12.06 -14.48 -5.63
C TYR A 139 13.41 -13.76 -5.44
N SER A 140 14.52 -14.46 -5.27
CA SER A 140 15.85 -13.86 -5.07
C SER A 140 16.72 -13.88 -6.33
N GLU A 141 16.39 -14.75 -7.28
CA GLU A 141 17.14 -15.05 -8.50
C GLU A 141 17.42 -13.79 -9.31
N ASN A 142 18.71 -13.48 -9.49
CA ASN A 142 19.23 -12.32 -10.21
C ASN A 142 18.78 -10.94 -9.66
N PHE A 143 18.22 -10.86 -8.45
CA PHE A 143 17.85 -9.57 -7.86
C PHE A 143 19.04 -8.71 -7.44
N ALA A 144 20.20 -9.32 -7.13
CA ALA A 144 21.39 -8.59 -6.69
C ALA A 144 21.78 -7.47 -7.66
N THR A 145 21.76 -7.76 -8.98
CA THR A 145 22.11 -6.83 -10.06
C THR A 145 20.94 -5.97 -10.57
N ALA A 146 19.72 -6.16 -10.07
CA ALA A 146 18.58 -5.33 -10.43
C ALA A 146 18.67 -3.91 -9.81
N PRO A 147 18.10 -2.88 -10.43
CA PRO A 147 17.90 -1.58 -9.79
C PRO A 147 17.18 -1.72 -8.44
N LYS A 148 17.50 -0.88 -7.46
CA LYS A 148 16.79 -0.84 -6.15
C LYS A 148 15.71 0.24 -6.09
N SER A 149 15.73 1.15 -7.06
CA SER A 149 14.68 2.11 -7.33
C SER A 149 14.78 2.62 -8.76
N VAL A 150 13.75 3.30 -9.24
CA VAL A 150 13.77 4.13 -10.44
C VAL A 150 13.10 5.47 -10.16
N LYS A 151 13.48 6.51 -10.90
CA LYS A 151 12.84 7.83 -10.87
C LYS A 151 12.09 8.06 -12.19
N CYS A 152 10.97 8.76 -12.11
CA CYS A 152 10.17 9.15 -13.26
C CYS A 152 9.32 10.38 -12.91
N GLN A 153 8.65 10.94 -13.92
CA GLN A 153 7.47 11.77 -13.69
C GLN A 153 6.22 10.89 -13.71
N ASN A 154 5.30 11.19 -12.79
CA ASN A 154 4.05 10.46 -12.57
C ASN A 154 2.93 10.92 -13.52
N THR A 155 1.70 10.40 -13.38
CA THR A 155 0.58 10.82 -14.27
C THR A 155 0.21 12.30 -14.13
N SER A 156 0.59 12.92 -13.01
CA SER A 156 0.40 14.34 -12.70
C SER A 156 1.64 15.18 -13.02
N HIS A 157 2.61 14.65 -13.78
CA HIS A 157 3.89 15.27 -14.13
C HIS A 157 4.79 15.65 -12.94
N GLN A 158 4.57 15.06 -11.77
CA GLN A 158 5.39 15.26 -10.57
C GLN A 158 6.51 14.23 -10.50
N ASP A 159 7.69 14.67 -10.06
CA ASP A 159 8.82 13.78 -9.79
C ASP A 159 8.49 12.78 -8.67
N GLN A 160 8.76 11.51 -8.92
CA GLN A 160 8.56 10.44 -7.95
C GLN A 160 9.67 9.40 -7.97
N THR A 161 9.60 8.42 -7.07
CA THR A 161 10.53 7.29 -7.01
C THR A 161 9.78 6.01 -6.68
N LEU A 162 9.87 5.02 -7.57
CA LEU A 162 9.42 3.66 -7.30
C LEU A 162 10.55 2.91 -6.58
N ALA A 163 10.28 2.37 -5.39
CA ALA A 163 11.20 1.52 -4.65
C ALA A 163 11.06 0.04 -5.09
N TYR A 164 12.14 -0.58 -5.58
CA TYR A 164 12.12 -1.99 -5.96
C TYR A 164 12.73 -2.85 -4.86
N LYS A 165 11.87 -3.66 -4.23
CA LYS A 165 12.20 -4.52 -3.08
C LYS A 165 12.17 -5.99 -3.50
N GLN A 166 12.84 -6.82 -2.72
CA GLN A 166 12.77 -8.27 -2.85
C GLN A 166 12.34 -8.85 -1.50
N TYR A 167 11.26 -9.63 -1.51
CA TYR A 167 10.74 -10.34 -0.33
C TYR A 167 10.21 -11.70 -0.78
N ALA A 168 10.81 -12.79 -0.29
CA ALA A 168 10.43 -14.14 -0.70
C ALA A 168 9.00 -14.47 -0.21
N ALA A 169 8.09 -14.80 -1.13
CA ALA A 169 6.68 -15.07 -0.79
C ALA A 169 6.50 -16.22 0.23
N ALA A 170 7.48 -17.13 0.32
CA ALA A 170 7.45 -18.28 1.20
C ALA A 170 7.89 -18.00 2.65
N GLY A 171 8.43 -16.82 2.98
CA GLY A 171 8.94 -16.50 4.32
C GLY A 171 8.87 -15.03 4.75
N GLU A 172 8.53 -14.11 3.83
CA GLU A 172 8.50 -12.66 4.09
C GLU A 172 7.14 -12.03 3.76
N ASN A 173 6.09 -12.85 3.67
CA ASN A 173 4.71 -12.43 3.43
C ASN A 173 4.24 -11.35 4.41
N GLU A 174 4.66 -11.40 5.68
CA GLU A 174 4.32 -10.36 6.67
C GLU A 174 4.84 -8.96 6.27
N LYS A 175 6.05 -8.86 5.68
CA LYS A 175 6.60 -7.57 5.21
C LYS A 175 5.75 -6.98 4.09
N ILE A 176 5.18 -7.83 3.23
CA ILE A 176 4.30 -7.42 2.15
C ILE A 176 2.93 -6.99 2.71
N LEU A 177 2.36 -7.73 3.67
CA LEU A 177 1.13 -7.34 4.36
C LEU A 177 1.30 -5.99 5.09
N ALA A 178 2.46 -5.73 5.70
CA ALA A 178 2.78 -4.45 6.30
C ALA A 178 2.78 -3.31 5.27
N MET A 179 3.44 -3.49 4.12
CA MET A 179 3.42 -2.48 3.04
C MET A 179 2.00 -2.20 2.52
N VAL A 180 1.19 -3.25 2.33
CA VAL A 180 -0.21 -3.12 1.91
C VAL A 180 -1.02 -2.36 2.95
N TYR A 181 -0.85 -2.68 4.23
CA TYR A 181 -1.50 -1.97 5.34
C TYR A 181 -1.08 -0.50 5.41
N ASP A 182 0.23 -0.21 5.31
CA ASP A 182 0.74 1.17 5.32
C ASP A 182 0.23 1.99 4.12
N ARG A 183 0.04 1.36 2.95
CA ARG A 183 -0.62 2.00 1.80
C ARG A 183 -2.11 2.27 2.05
N ILE A 184 -2.86 1.33 2.63
CA ILE A 184 -4.27 1.56 3.04
C ILE A 184 -4.36 2.73 4.02
N LYS A 185 -3.40 2.84 4.95
CA LYS A 185 -3.31 3.91 5.96
C LYS A 185 -2.61 5.19 5.48
N GLY A 186 -2.43 5.38 4.16
CA GLY A 186 -1.92 6.64 3.60
C GLY A 186 -0.44 6.95 3.86
N LYS A 187 0.34 5.98 4.37
CA LYS A 187 1.78 6.14 4.65
C LYS A 187 2.66 5.82 3.43
N SER A 188 2.05 5.57 2.26
CA SER A 188 2.74 5.25 1.02
C SER A 188 2.07 5.91 -0.17
N ASN A 189 2.88 6.56 -1.01
CA ASN A 189 2.42 7.55 -2.00
C ASN A 189 1.78 6.93 -3.26
N GLY A 190 1.75 5.60 -3.40
CA GLY A 190 1.19 4.94 -4.57
C GLY A 190 1.05 3.42 -4.41
N PRO A 191 0.36 2.74 -5.34
CA PRO A 191 0.13 1.29 -5.27
C PRO A 191 1.42 0.45 -5.27
N ILE A 192 1.26 -0.81 -4.91
CA ILE A 192 2.33 -1.81 -4.88
C ILE A 192 2.12 -2.81 -6.01
N TYR A 193 3.17 -3.18 -6.73
CA TYR A 193 3.16 -4.28 -7.72
C TYR A 193 3.95 -5.49 -7.20
N ALA A 194 3.26 -6.55 -6.76
CA ALA A 194 3.88 -7.77 -6.26
C ALA A 194 3.98 -8.84 -7.37
N HIS A 195 5.21 -9.25 -7.74
CA HIS A 195 5.41 -10.04 -8.94
C HIS A 195 6.34 -11.25 -8.80
N CYS A 196 6.06 -12.26 -9.62
CA CYS A 196 6.97 -13.39 -9.84
C CYS A 196 7.44 -13.39 -11.31
N TRP A 197 7.85 -14.53 -11.87
CA TRP A 197 8.28 -14.62 -13.27
C TRP A 197 7.10 -14.52 -14.25
N ASN A 198 6.18 -15.50 -14.21
CA ASN A 198 5.03 -15.55 -15.12
C ASN A 198 3.79 -14.80 -14.62
N GLY A 199 3.75 -14.52 -13.31
CA GLY A 199 2.62 -13.87 -12.66
C GLY A 199 1.55 -14.79 -12.09
N TRP A 200 1.79 -16.10 -12.03
CA TRP A 200 0.85 -17.11 -11.53
C TRP A 200 1.08 -17.48 -10.05
N HIS A 201 2.23 -18.08 -9.73
CA HIS A 201 2.42 -18.88 -8.50
C HIS A 201 2.59 -18.04 -7.23
N SER A 202 3.79 -17.49 -7.00
CA SER A 202 4.12 -16.71 -5.79
C SER A 202 3.33 -15.41 -5.68
N SER A 203 3.05 -14.75 -6.81
CA SER A 203 2.18 -13.57 -6.85
C SER A 203 0.73 -13.91 -6.51
N GLY A 204 0.22 -15.06 -6.98
CA GLY A 204 -1.07 -15.60 -6.57
C GLY A 204 -1.13 -15.96 -5.09
N LEU A 205 -0.07 -16.54 -4.52
CA LEU A 205 0.04 -16.85 -3.09
C LEU A 205 -0.10 -15.59 -2.23
N ILE A 206 0.67 -14.55 -2.54
CA ILE A 206 0.61 -13.26 -1.84
C ILE A 206 -0.77 -12.62 -2.02
N SER A 207 -1.33 -12.65 -3.23
CA SER A 207 -2.65 -12.07 -3.49
C SER A 207 -3.76 -12.77 -2.69
N GLY A 208 -3.75 -14.10 -2.62
CA GLY A 208 -4.70 -14.84 -1.79
C GLY A 208 -4.53 -14.58 -0.29
N MET A 209 -3.29 -14.44 0.21
CA MET A 209 -3.05 -14.01 1.60
C MET A 209 -3.60 -12.60 1.88
N VAL A 210 -3.40 -11.66 0.95
CA VAL A 210 -3.92 -10.28 1.03
C VAL A 210 -5.45 -10.27 1.01
N LEU A 211 -6.09 -11.04 0.11
CA LEU A 211 -7.55 -11.16 0.02
C LEU A 211 -8.16 -11.80 1.29
N LYS A 212 -7.47 -12.76 1.93
CA LYS A 212 -7.85 -13.26 3.26
C LYS A 212 -7.68 -12.21 4.35
N GLN A 213 -6.55 -11.50 4.36
CA GLN A 213 -6.21 -10.51 5.39
C GLN A 213 -7.18 -9.32 5.40
N PHE A 214 -7.42 -8.72 4.24
CA PHE A 214 -8.11 -7.44 4.14
C PHE A 214 -9.57 -7.59 3.68
N CYS A 215 -9.86 -8.52 2.77
CA CYS A 215 -11.21 -8.74 2.23
C CYS A 215 -12.00 -9.87 2.90
N GLY A 216 -11.40 -10.61 3.84
CA GLY A 216 -12.08 -11.69 4.56
C GLY A 216 -12.49 -12.88 3.68
N TRP A 217 -11.85 -13.07 2.52
CA TRP A 217 -12.19 -14.19 1.63
C TRP A 217 -11.95 -15.54 2.32
N SER A 218 -12.80 -16.52 2.04
CA SER A 218 -12.68 -17.87 2.60
C SER A 218 -11.51 -18.65 1.99
N ASN A 219 -11.17 -19.79 2.59
CA ASN A 219 -10.14 -20.70 2.07
C ASN A 219 -10.48 -21.18 0.66
N GLU A 220 -11.75 -21.50 0.44
CA GLU A 220 -12.31 -22.01 -0.81
C GLU A 220 -12.29 -20.91 -1.87
N LYS A 221 -12.69 -19.68 -1.50
CA LYS A 221 -12.68 -18.52 -2.41
C LYS A 221 -11.27 -18.20 -2.90
N VAL A 222 -10.25 -18.21 -2.02
CA VAL A 222 -8.86 -17.94 -2.47
C VAL A 222 -8.19 -19.11 -3.19
N ASP A 223 -8.56 -20.36 -2.90
CA ASP A 223 -8.03 -21.53 -3.61
C ASP A 223 -8.56 -21.55 -5.06
N ALA A 224 -9.86 -21.30 -5.25
CA ALA A 224 -10.47 -21.15 -6.57
C ALA A 224 -9.89 -19.97 -7.36
N TYR A 225 -9.79 -18.78 -6.74
CA TYR A 225 -9.10 -17.61 -7.29
C TYR A 225 -7.67 -17.94 -7.73
N TRP A 226 -6.92 -18.68 -6.90
CA TRP A 226 -5.55 -19.03 -7.22
C TRP A 226 -5.49 -19.96 -8.43
N MET A 227 -6.32 -21.02 -8.45
CA MET A 227 -6.37 -21.98 -9.56
C MET A 227 -6.71 -21.31 -10.89
N GLN A 228 -7.81 -20.53 -10.95
CA GLN A 228 -8.24 -19.79 -12.14
C GLN A 228 -7.13 -18.87 -12.65
N ASN A 229 -6.49 -18.11 -11.75
CA ASN A 229 -5.45 -17.15 -12.09
C ASN A 229 -4.04 -17.76 -12.23
N THR A 230 -3.93 -19.09 -12.40
CA THR A 230 -2.73 -19.73 -12.96
C THR A 230 -2.79 -19.94 -14.48
N ASP A 231 -3.94 -19.67 -15.11
CA ASP A 231 -4.18 -19.95 -16.55
C ASP A 231 -3.82 -21.40 -16.93
N GLY A 232 -4.20 -22.37 -16.08
CA GLY A 232 -3.91 -23.80 -16.25
C GLY A 232 -2.54 -24.27 -15.74
N ASN A 233 -1.69 -23.36 -15.25
CA ASN A 233 -0.35 -23.69 -14.73
C ASN A 233 -0.38 -24.08 -13.22
N ASN A 234 -1.42 -24.78 -12.77
CA ASN A 234 -1.65 -25.12 -11.36
C ASN A 234 -1.04 -26.47 -10.91
N GLN A 235 -0.71 -27.37 -11.84
CA GLN A 235 -0.23 -28.72 -11.53
C GLN A 235 1.10 -28.71 -10.73
N GLY A 236 1.18 -29.52 -9.68
CA GLY A 236 2.39 -29.67 -8.84
C GLY A 236 2.54 -28.65 -7.70
N PHE A 237 1.61 -27.71 -7.54
CA PHE A 237 1.75 -26.59 -6.58
C PHE A 237 0.91 -26.73 -5.30
N GLU A 238 0.64 -27.96 -4.82
CA GLU A 238 -0.15 -28.18 -3.60
C GLU A 238 0.42 -27.49 -2.35
N THR A 239 1.74 -27.30 -2.27
CA THR A 239 2.37 -26.52 -1.19
C THR A 239 1.90 -25.07 -1.15
N ILE A 240 1.61 -24.44 -2.30
CA ILE A 240 1.07 -23.08 -2.37
C ILE A 240 -0.38 -23.06 -1.90
N ARG A 241 -1.20 -24.01 -2.39
CA ARG A 241 -2.60 -24.16 -1.99
C ARG A 241 -2.73 -24.44 -0.49
N LYS A 242 -1.88 -25.31 0.07
CA LYS A 242 -1.81 -25.56 1.52
C LYS A 242 -1.48 -24.29 2.30
N ARG A 243 -0.46 -23.52 1.88
CA ARG A 243 -0.10 -22.23 2.51
C ARG A 243 -1.25 -21.22 2.47
N LEU A 244 -2.03 -21.17 1.38
CA LEU A 244 -3.23 -20.32 1.30
C LEU A 244 -4.30 -20.76 2.31
N ARG A 245 -4.60 -22.06 2.41
CA ARG A 245 -5.57 -22.60 3.37
C ARG A 245 -5.14 -22.41 4.83
N ASP A 246 -3.87 -22.66 5.12
CA ASP A 246 -3.29 -22.57 6.47
C ASP A 246 -3.22 -21.11 6.98
N PHE A 247 -2.98 -20.14 6.09
CA PHE A 247 -2.80 -18.73 6.47
C PHE A 247 -3.97 -18.20 7.32
N LYS A 248 -3.65 -17.45 8.39
CA LYS A 248 -4.62 -16.78 9.25
C LYS A 248 -4.35 -15.26 9.22
N PRO A 249 -5.38 -14.42 9.06
CA PRO A 249 -5.22 -12.97 9.15
C PRO A 249 -4.53 -12.53 10.46
N LEU A 250 -3.62 -11.57 10.32
CA LEU A 250 -2.85 -10.98 11.42
C LEU A 250 -3.62 -9.78 11.98
N VAL A 251 -4.03 -9.84 13.24
CA VAL A 251 -4.86 -8.81 13.91
C VAL A 251 -4.23 -7.42 13.85
N LYS A 252 -2.89 -7.33 13.87
CA LYS A 252 -2.14 -6.06 13.77
C LYS A 252 -2.30 -5.31 12.43
N PHE A 253 -2.83 -5.95 11.40
CA PHE A 253 -3.14 -5.36 10.10
C PHE A 253 -4.66 -5.36 9.82
N SER A 254 -5.47 -5.16 10.87
CA SER A 254 -6.93 -5.01 10.74
C SER A 254 -7.29 -3.65 10.12
N ILE A 255 -8.24 -3.66 9.20
CA ILE A 255 -8.81 -2.47 8.54
C ILE A 255 -10.30 -2.36 8.86
N THR A 256 -10.87 -1.17 8.70
CA THR A 256 -12.31 -0.95 8.95
C THR A 256 -13.19 -1.59 7.88
N ALA A 257 -14.51 -1.63 8.12
CA ALA A 257 -15.45 -2.17 7.14
C ALA A 257 -15.53 -1.29 5.88
N GLU A 258 -15.40 0.02 6.06
CA GLU A 258 -15.40 1.04 5.02
C GLU A 258 -14.14 0.95 4.16
N GLU A 259 -12.96 0.86 4.78
CA GLU A 259 -11.70 0.63 4.06
C GLU A 259 -11.76 -0.64 3.22
N ARG A 260 -12.33 -1.72 3.77
CA ARG A 260 -12.53 -3.00 3.08
C ARG A 260 -13.47 -2.84 1.88
N SER A 261 -14.63 -2.20 2.05
CA SER A 261 -15.64 -2.08 0.97
C SER A 261 -15.15 -1.23 -0.20
N LEU A 262 -14.26 -0.26 0.04
CA LEU A 262 -13.63 0.55 -1.01
C LEU A 262 -12.64 -0.27 -1.85
N ILE A 263 -11.70 -0.96 -1.20
CA ILE A 263 -10.51 -1.52 -1.88
C ILE A 263 -10.72 -2.92 -2.46
N CYS A 264 -11.67 -3.70 -1.94
CA CYS A 264 -11.80 -5.11 -2.28
C CYS A 264 -12.57 -5.33 -3.59
N PRO A 265 -12.10 -6.22 -4.48
CA PRO A 265 -12.88 -6.67 -5.62
C PRO A 265 -14.04 -7.56 -5.14
N GLU A 266 -15.18 -7.45 -5.80
CA GLU A 266 -16.39 -8.23 -5.47
C GLU A 266 -16.20 -9.70 -5.87
N THR A 267 -15.71 -9.90 -7.09
CA THR A 267 -15.57 -11.19 -7.77
C THR A 267 -14.12 -11.55 -8.11
N TYR A 268 -13.97 -12.80 -8.53
CA TYR A 268 -12.85 -13.36 -9.28
C TYR A 268 -13.44 -14.27 -10.35
#